data_AF-A0A1B4Z9D5-F1
#
_entry.id   AF-A0A1B4Z9D5-F1
#
_cell.length_a   1.000
_cell.length_b   1.000
_cell.length_c   1.000
_cell.angle_alpha   90.00
_cell.angle_beta   90.00
_cell.angle_gamma   90.00
#
_symmetry.space_group_name_H-M   'P 1'
#
loop_
_entity.id
_entity.type
_entity.pdbx_description
1 polymer ?
#
loop_
_entity_poly.entity_id
_entity_poly.type
_entity_poly.pdbx_seq_one_letter_code
_entity_poly.pdbx_strand_id
1 'polypeptide(L)'
;HVITSSSSVIDALRYKLEGTSSLTRKRGLKLATSLSLSNEYVEGKHDSTISLAKKNMEASVATTAKIHLPILTMNFTQELNGNTKSKHAISSFIELKYNFSSPSLYSTATGTVDHKFLLENPTSYFSIESSTKGDINGSVLSREYLGTIASEF
;
A
#
# COMPACT_ATOMS: atom_id res chain seq x y z
N HIS A 1 -12.04 16.25 11.76
CA HIS A 1 -12.62 14.90 11.72
C HIS A 1 -13.79 14.93 10.76
N VAL A 2 -13.79 14.08 9.74
CA VAL A 2 -14.79 14.04 8.66
C VAL A 2 -15.32 12.61 8.60
N ILE A 3 -16.63 12.44 8.51
CA ILE A 3 -17.27 11.16 8.25
C ILE A 3 -18.32 11.39 7.16
N THR A 4 -18.34 10.51 6.16
CA THR A 4 -19.43 10.43 5.17
C THR A 4 -19.78 8.97 4.93
N SER A 5 -21.04 8.69 4.68
CA SER A 5 -21.53 7.34 4.45
C SER A 5 -22.74 7.35 3.54
N SER A 6 -22.92 6.26 2.79
CA SER A 6 -24.13 5.99 2.01
C SER A 6 -24.96 4.92 2.69
N SER A 7 -26.28 5.12 2.70
CA SER A 7 -27.27 4.12 3.05
C SER A 7 -28.08 3.76 1.81
N SER A 8 -28.17 2.48 1.49
CA SER A 8 -28.87 1.98 0.30
C SER A 8 -29.52 0.64 0.61
N VAL A 9 -30.60 0.30 -0.10
CA VAL A 9 -31.16 -1.06 -0.10
C VAL A 9 -30.27 -2.05 -0.86
N ILE A 10 -29.41 -1.54 -1.74
CA ILE A 10 -28.41 -2.33 -2.47
C ILE A 10 -27.12 -2.28 -1.63
N ASP A 11 -26.72 -3.42 -1.06
CA ASP A 11 -25.58 -3.53 -0.13
C ASP A 11 -24.27 -3.02 -0.75
N ALA A 12 -24.03 -3.36 -2.03
CA ALA A 12 -22.92 -2.87 -2.84
C ALA A 12 -22.74 -1.33 -2.84
N LEU A 13 -23.83 -0.57 -2.64
CA LEU A 13 -23.82 0.90 -2.65
C LEU A 13 -23.67 1.51 -1.24
N ARG A 14 -23.60 0.70 -0.19
CA ARG A 14 -23.32 1.17 1.18
C ARG A 14 -21.83 1.37 1.36
N TYR A 15 -21.43 2.49 1.92
CA TYR A 15 -20.03 2.71 2.28
C TYR A 15 -19.93 3.60 3.52
N LYS A 16 -18.78 3.53 4.18
CA LYS A 16 -18.37 4.46 5.23
C LYS A 16 -16.97 4.97 4.91
N LEU A 17 -16.80 6.28 4.92
CA LEU A 17 -15.51 6.95 4.76
C LEU A 17 -15.25 7.84 5.97
N GLU A 18 -14.11 7.63 6.62
CA GLU A 18 -13.70 8.35 7.83
C GLU A 18 -12.33 8.99 7.62
N GLY A 19 -12.21 10.27 7.95
CA GLY A 19 -11.01 11.06 7.75
C GLY A 19 -10.65 11.86 9.00
N THR A 20 -9.40 11.78 9.43
CA THR A 20 -8.87 12.55 10.55
C THR A 20 -7.58 13.25 10.14
N SER A 21 -7.39 14.46 10.64
CA SER A 21 -6.13 15.21 10.54
C SER A 21 -5.90 15.88 11.88
N SER A 22 -4.67 15.81 12.38
CA SER A 22 -4.28 16.41 13.65
C SER A 22 -2.93 17.09 13.53
N LEU A 23 -2.79 18.25 14.17
CA LEU A 23 -1.56 19.02 14.22
C LEU A 23 -1.14 19.21 15.67
N THR A 24 0.06 18.75 16.03
CA THR A 24 0.57 18.83 17.41
C THR A 24 1.91 19.57 17.46
N ARG A 25 2.19 20.24 18.60
CA ARG A 25 3.38 21.10 18.79
C ARG A 25 4.31 20.71 19.97
N LYS A 26 4.19 19.51 20.54
CA LYS A 26 4.90 19.14 21.80
C LYS A 26 6.43 19.19 21.73
N ARG A 27 7.07 18.75 20.64
CA ARG A 27 8.54 18.67 20.46
C ARG A 27 8.95 19.02 19.03
N GLY A 28 8.33 20.05 18.47
CA GLY A 28 8.32 20.32 17.03
C GLY A 28 6.90 20.24 16.47
N LEU A 29 6.76 20.40 15.16
CA LEU A 29 5.47 20.34 14.47
C LEU A 29 5.24 18.93 13.94
N LYS A 30 4.11 18.30 14.28
CA LYS A 30 3.70 17.01 13.72
C LYS A 30 2.29 17.09 13.16
N LEU A 31 2.15 16.82 11.88
CA LEU A 31 0.88 16.61 11.20
C LEU A 31 0.69 15.11 11.00
N ALA A 32 -0.47 14.58 11.42
CA ALA A 32 -0.86 13.21 11.18
C ALA A 32 -2.23 13.17 10.53
N THR A 33 -2.38 12.37 9.48
CA THR A 33 -3.64 12.14 8.78
C THR A 33 -3.98 10.66 8.76
N SER A 34 -5.27 10.34 8.81
CA SER A 34 -5.78 8.98 8.63
C SER A 34 -7.04 9.06 7.78
N LEU A 35 -7.17 8.17 6.81
CA LEU A 35 -8.34 8.04 5.95
C LEU A 35 -8.68 6.55 5.84
N SER A 36 -9.94 6.18 6.08
CA SER A 36 -10.44 4.82 5.87
C SER A 36 -11.69 4.81 5.01
N LEU A 37 -11.83 3.77 4.21
CA LEU A 37 -13.02 3.44 3.43
C LEU A 37 -13.40 1.99 3.78
N SER A 38 -14.69 1.76 4.04
CA SER A 38 -15.25 0.42 4.09
C SER A 38 -16.51 0.33 3.23
N ASN A 39 -16.56 -0.73 2.45
CA ASN A 39 -17.66 -1.16 1.59
C ASN A 39 -17.60 -2.69 1.52
N GLU A 40 -18.68 -3.35 1.12
CA GLU A 40 -18.77 -4.80 0.97
C GLU A 40 -17.63 -5.41 0.12
N TYR A 41 -17.20 -4.70 -0.92
CA TYR A 41 -16.20 -5.21 -1.88
C TYR A 41 -14.84 -4.52 -1.78
N VAL A 42 -14.75 -3.38 -1.10
CA VAL A 42 -13.53 -2.58 -1.03
C VAL A 42 -13.33 -2.03 0.37
N GLU A 43 -12.16 -2.31 0.93
CA GLU A 43 -11.67 -1.70 2.15
C GLU A 43 -10.37 -0.97 1.84
N GLY A 44 -10.19 0.22 2.41
CA GLY A 44 -8.96 0.99 2.24
C GLY A 44 -8.61 1.72 3.53
N LYS A 45 -7.31 1.83 3.81
CA LYS A 45 -6.79 2.65 4.88
C LYS A 45 -5.53 3.37 4.42
N HIS A 46 -5.42 4.65 4.74
CA HIS A 46 -4.25 5.46 4.46
C HIS A 46 -3.91 6.27 5.70
N ASP A 47 -2.76 6.00 6.29
CA ASP A 47 -2.20 6.75 7.42
C ASP A 47 -0.95 7.48 6.94
N SER A 48 -0.82 8.76 7.27
CA SER A 48 0.41 9.52 7.00
C SER A 48 0.83 10.36 8.19
N THR A 49 2.13 10.55 8.34
CA THR A 49 2.69 11.51 9.29
C THR A 49 3.81 12.31 8.65
N ILE A 50 3.90 13.58 9.01
CA ILE A 50 5.09 14.41 8.80
C ILE A 50 5.41 15.13 10.12
N SER A 51 6.65 15.00 10.56
CA SER A 51 7.15 15.53 11.82
C SER A 51 8.41 16.36 11.56
N LEU A 52 8.38 17.64 11.92
CA LEU A 52 9.49 18.56 11.86
C LEU A 52 9.96 18.90 13.28
N ALA A 53 11.15 18.44 13.63
CA ALA A 53 11.87 18.82 14.85
C ALA A 53 13.05 19.74 14.49
N LYS A 54 13.69 20.36 15.48
CA LYS A 54 14.76 21.38 15.27
C LYS A 54 15.81 20.98 14.22
N LYS A 55 16.33 19.76 14.28
CA LYS A 55 17.42 19.28 13.42
C LYS A 55 17.02 18.13 12.50
N ASN A 56 15.82 17.58 12.66
CA ASN A 56 15.42 16.34 12.01
C ASN A 56 13.99 16.46 11.45
N MET A 57 13.75 15.82 10.32
CA MET A 57 12.44 15.60 9.75
C MET A 57 12.18 14.09 9.64
N GLU A 58 10.95 13.68 9.93
CA GLU A 58 10.46 12.32 9.76
C GLU A 58 9.14 12.37 8.98
N ALA A 59 8.98 11.49 8.00
CA ALA A 59 7.75 11.31 7.28
C ALA A 59 7.45 9.82 7.14
N SER A 60 6.17 9.45 7.23
CA SER A 60 5.72 8.09 6.98
C SER A 60 4.39 8.09 6.26
N VAL A 61 4.19 7.10 5.40
CA VAL A 61 2.93 6.79 4.72
C VAL A 61 2.73 5.28 4.80
N ALA A 62 1.53 4.86 5.16
CA ALA A 62 1.09 3.47 5.09
C ALA A 62 -0.28 3.43 4.43
N THR A 63 -0.39 2.74 3.29
CA THR A 63 -1.64 2.53 2.58
C THR A 63 -1.93 1.04 2.48
N THR A 64 -3.14 0.64 2.83
CA THR A 64 -3.66 -0.70 2.54
C THR A 64 -4.93 -0.59 1.73
N ALA A 65 -5.12 -1.51 0.79
CA ALA A 65 -6.37 -1.67 0.09
C ALA A 65 -6.68 -3.16 -0.06
N LYS A 66 -7.92 -3.54 0.19
CA LYS A 66 -8.44 -4.88 -0.02
C LYS A 66 -9.61 -4.80 -0.96
N ILE A 67 -9.63 -5.66 -1.95
CA ILE A 67 -10.74 -5.83 -2.88
C ILE A 67 -11.21 -7.27 -2.75
N HIS A 68 -12.52 -7.45 -2.61
CA HIS A 68 -13.16 -8.75 -2.52
C HIS A 68 -14.38 -8.78 -3.43
N LEU A 69 -14.15 -8.99 -4.72
CA LEU A 69 -15.18 -9.19 -5.73
C LEU A 69 -15.36 -10.69 -6.01
N PRO A 70 -16.52 -11.13 -6.52
CA PRO A 70 -16.77 -12.54 -6.82
C PRO A 70 -15.71 -13.22 -7.70
N ILE A 71 -15.10 -12.47 -8.61
CA ILE A 71 -14.08 -12.97 -9.55
C ILE A 71 -12.66 -12.53 -9.21
N LEU A 72 -12.49 -11.66 -8.21
CA LEU A 72 -11.19 -11.02 -7.93
C LEU A 72 -11.05 -10.67 -6.45
N THR A 73 -10.09 -11.29 -5.79
CA THR A 73 -9.59 -10.84 -4.49
C THR A 73 -8.23 -10.20 -4.67
N MET A 74 -8.00 -9.02 -4.06
CA MET A 74 -6.69 -8.37 -4.04
C MET A 74 -6.38 -7.81 -2.66
N ASN A 75 -5.12 -7.89 -2.25
CA ASN A 75 -4.57 -7.21 -1.09
C ASN A 75 -3.37 -6.40 -1.54
N PHE A 76 -3.42 -5.10 -1.30
CA PHE A 76 -2.36 -4.16 -1.58
C PHE A 76 -1.87 -3.54 -0.27
N THR A 77 -0.56 -3.51 -0.08
CA THR A 77 0.12 -2.84 1.02
C THR A 77 1.21 -1.95 0.45
N GLN A 78 1.28 -0.72 0.93
CA GLN A 78 2.34 0.22 0.59
C GLN A 78 2.82 0.88 1.88
N GLU A 79 4.13 0.94 2.05
CA GLU A 79 4.79 1.73 3.09
C GLU A 79 5.86 2.62 2.47
N LEU A 80 5.96 3.85 2.96
CA LEU A 80 7.05 4.78 2.63
C LEU A 80 7.49 5.45 3.92
N ASN A 81 8.77 5.39 4.23
CA ASN A 81 9.34 6.00 5.42
C ASN A 81 10.54 6.86 5.02
N GLY A 82 10.63 8.05 5.60
CA GLY A 82 11.75 8.96 5.41
C GLY A 82 12.18 9.52 6.76
N ASN A 83 13.47 9.50 7.06
CA ASN A 83 14.00 10.18 8.23
C ASN A 83 15.34 10.87 7.90
N THR A 84 15.54 12.07 8.43
CA THR A 84 16.79 12.82 8.27
C THR A 84 17.68 12.71 9.52
N LYS A 85 17.52 11.64 10.31
CA LYS A 85 18.46 11.35 11.42
C LYS A 85 19.80 10.88 10.84
N SER A 86 20.72 10.40 11.68
CA SER A 86 22.15 10.18 11.38
C SER A 86 22.51 9.50 10.05
N LYS A 87 21.63 8.69 9.41
CA LYS A 87 21.89 8.05 8.11
C LYS A 87 21.15 8.65 6.91
N HIS A 88 20.23 9.59 7.11
CA HIS A 88 19.27 10.08 6.10
C HIS A 88 18.74 8.94 5.21
N ALA A 89 17.72 8.25 5.70
CA ALA A 89 17.20 7.06 5.03
C ALA A 89 15.79 7.31 4.46
N ILE A 90 15.57 6.86 3.23
CA ILE A 90 14.26 6.74 2.60
C ILE A 90 14.06 5.26 2.26
N SER A 91 12.99 4.65 2.75
CA SER A 91 12.62 3.28 2.41
C SER A 91 11.20 3.20 1.90
N SER A 92 10.97 2.35 0.91
CA SER A 92 9.66 2.06 0.34
C SER A 92 9.45 0.55 0.25
N PHE A 93 8.23 0.11 0.53
CA PHE A 93 7.78 -1.26 0.37
C PHE A 93 6.41 -1.25 -0.30
N ILE A 94 6.24 -2.12 -1.29
CA ILE A 94 4.95 -2.39 -1.93
C ILE A 94 4.79 -3.91 -1.96
N GLU A 95 3.60 -4.38 -1.61
CA GLU A 95 3.16 -5.76 -1.79
C GLU A 95 1.77 -5.74 -2.43
N LEU A 96 1.60 -6.51 -3.51
CA LEU A 96 0.33 -6.80 -4.14
C LEU A 96 0.16 -8.30 -4.19
N LYS A 97 -0.95 -8.81 -3.66
CA LYS A 97 -1.39 -10.19 -3.81
C LYS A 97 -2.74 -10.18 -4.50
N TYR A 98 -2.92 -11.00 -5.53
CA TYR A 98 -4.19 -11.11 -6.22
C TYR A 98 -4.57 -12.56 -6.48
N ASN A 99 -5.88 -12.79 -6.56
CA ASN A 99 -6.50 -14.04 -6.98
C ASN A 99 -7.71 -13.70 -7.85
N PHE A 100 -7.57 -13.96 -9.14
CA PHE A 100 -8.60 -13.88 -10.13
C PHE A 100 -9.10 -15.29 -10.46
N SER A 101 -10.41 -15.49 -10.48
CA SER A 101 -11.03 -16.74 -10.90
C SER A 101 -12.38 -16.46 -11.52
N SER A 102 -12.52 -16.77 -12.82
CA SER A 102 -13.75 -16.55 -13.55
C SER A 102 -14.13 -17.82 -14.33
N PRO A 103 -15.06 -18.64 -13.80
CA PRO A 103 -15.52 -19.85 -14.48
C PRO A 103 -16.09 -19.58 -15.88
N SER A 104 -16.78 -18.44 -16.05
CA SER A 104 -17.34 -18.00 -17.34
C SER A 104 -16.28 -17.73 -18.41
N LEU A 105 -15.04 -17.43 -17.99
CA LEU A 105 -13.91 -17.17 -18.87
C LEU A 105 -12.95 -18.35 -18.95
N TYR A 106 -13.25 -19.47 -18.26
CA TYR A 106 -12.35 -20.61 -18.10
C TYR A 106 -10.92 -20.18 -17.77
N SER A 107 -10.81 -19.19 -16.87
CA SER A 107 -9.54 -18.52 -16.59
C SER A 107 -9.34 -18.26 -15.10
N THR A 108 -8.12 -18.49 -14.65
CA THR A 108 -7.66 -18.24 -13.27
C THR A 108 -6.31 -17.55 -13.31
N ALA A 109 -6.02 -16.69 -12.34
CA ALA A 109 -4.69 -16.12 -12.16
C ALA A 109 -4.48 -15.71 -10.71
N THR A 110 -3.48 -16.26 -10.07
CA THR A 110 -2.99 -15.84 -8.76
C THR A 110 -1.58 -15.33 -8.91
N GLY A 111 -1.20 -14.35 -8.13
CA GLY A 111 0.17 -13.89 -8.14
C GLY A 111 0.49 -12.94 -7.01
N THR A 112 1.78 -12.73 -6.82
CA THR A 112 2.30 -11.74 -5.89
C THR A 112 3.27 -10.82 -6.60
N VAL A 113 3.35 -9.56 -6.15
CA VAL A 113 4.35 -8.59 -6.59
C VAL A 113 4.82 -7.84 -5.36
N ASP A 114 6.11 -7.96 -5.08
CA ASP A 114 6.80 -7.26 -4.02
C ASP A 114 7.83 -6.30 -4.61
N HIS A 115 7.90 -5.09 -4.08
CA HIS A 115 8.95 -4.14 -4.40
C HIS A 115 9.49 -3.52 -3.12
N LYS A 116 10.82 -3.48 -2.99
CA LYS A 116 11.53 -2.82 -1.89
C LYS A 116 12.52 -1.83 -2.46
N PHE A 117 12.63 -0.67 -1.84
CA PHE A 117 13.61 0.35 -2.18
C PHE A 117 14.18 0.95 -0.90
N LEU A 118 15.49 1.19 -0.88
CA LEU A 118 16.20 1.85 0.19
C LEU A 118 17.22 2.83 -0.41
N LEU A 119 17.18 4.08 0.05
CA LEU A 119 18.18 5.09 -0.21
C LEU A 119 18.75 5.54 1.14
N GLU A 120 20.05 5.41 1.33
CA GLU A 120 20.77 5.91 2.50
C GLU A 120 21.88 6.87 2.08
N ASN A 121 22.22 7.84 2.94
CA ASN A 121 23.39 8.71 2.77
C ASN A 121 24.36 8.57 3.95
N PRO A 122 25.15 7.50 4.00
CA PRO A 122 26.21 7.34 4.99
C PRO A 122 27.37 8.30 4.70
N THR A 123 27.36 9.47 5.34
CA THR A 123 28.46 10.45 5.54
C THR A 123 29.12 11.07 4.30
N SER A 124 29.35 10.33 3.20
CA SER A 124 30.16 10.76 2.05
C SER A 124 29.68 10.22 0.68
N TYR A 125 28.72 9.29 0.64
CA TYR A 125 28.18 8.72 -0.59
C TYR A 125 26.71 8.34 -0.41
N PHE A 126 26.00 8.17 -1.53
CA PHE A 126 24.64 7.64 -1.53
C PHE A 126 24.67 6.13 -1.81
N SER A 127 23.92 5.37 -1.01
CA SER A 127 23.65 3.95 -1.24
C SER A 127 22.21 3.79 -1.69
N ILE A 128 22.00 3.13 -2.83
CA ILE A 128 20.66 2.83 -3.35
C ILE A 128 20.57 1.32 -3.49
N GLU A 129 19.51 0.75 -2.93
CA GLU A 129 19.16 -0.65 -3.10
C GLU A 129 17.70 -0.72 -3.57
N SER A 130 17.43 -1.53 -4.59
CA SER A 130 16.09 -1.75 -5.11
C SER A 130 15.91 -3.22 -5.46
N SER A 131 14.79 -3.81 -5.07
CA SER A 131 14.45 -5.19 -5.46
C SER A 131 12.99 -5.30 -5.85
N THR A 132 12.74 -6.07 -6.91
CA THR A 132 11.41 -6.44 -7.37
C THR A 132 11.32 -7.95 -7.46
N LYS A 133 10.27 -8.52 -6.89
CA LYS A 133 9.93 -9.93 -7.03
C LYS A 133 8.48 -10.02 -7.47
N GLY A 134 8.18 -10.92 -8.37
CA GLY A 134 6.81 -11.18 -8.74
C GLY A 134 6.64 -12.58 -9.26
N ASP A 135 5.49 -13.17 -8.98
CA ASP A 135 5.08 -14.46 -9.48
C ASP A 135 3.65 -14.41 -10.01
N ILE A 136 3.40 -15.28 -10.98
CA ILE A 136 2.07 -15.54 -11.50
C ILE A 136 1.90 -17.03 -11.74
N ASN A 137 0.75 -17.54 -11.35
CA ASN A 137 0.24 -18.85 -11.70
C ASN A 137 -1.20 -18.72 -12.15
N GLY A 138 -1.51 -19.19 -13.34
CA GLY A 138 -2.85 -19.09 -13.88
C GLY A 138 -3.14 -20.10 -14.96
N SER A 139 -4.38 -20.07 -15.43
CA SER A 139 -4.82 -20.84 -16.58
C SER A 139 -5.74 -20.01 -17.46
N VAL A 140 -5.72 -20.29 -18.76
CA VAL A 140 -6.68 -19.76 -19.75
C VAL A 140 -7.09 -20.90 -20.65
N LEU A 141 -8.39 -21.16 -20.77
CA LEU A 141 -8.93 -22.28 -21.57
C LEU A 141 -8.26 -23.63 -21.22
N SER A 142 -8.07 -23.88 -19.93
CA SER A 142 -7.41 -25.08 -19.38
C SER A 142 -5.92 -25.23 -19.76
N ARG A 143 -5.27 -24.17 -20.25
CA ARG A 143 -3.81 -24.13 -20.44
C ARG A 143 -3.18 -23.38 -19.29
N GLU A 144 -2.23 -24.00 -18.61
CA GLU A 144 -1.53 -23.41 -17.47
C GLU A 144 -0.39 -22.48 -17.92
N TYR A 145 -0.19 -21.41 -17.14
CA TYR A 145 0.87 -20.42 -17.32
C TYR A 145 1.51 -20.14 -15.98
N LEU A 146 2.84 -20.16 -15.96
CA LEU A 146 3.65 -19.84 -14.79
C LEU A 146 4.68 -18.80 -15.20
N GLY A 147 4.94 -17.83 -14.32
CA GLY A 147 5.96 -16.81 -14.54
C GLY A 147 6.53 -16.33 -13.23
N THR A 148 7.82 -16.00 -13.24
CA THR A 148 8.49 -15.38 -12.10
C THR A 148 9.44 -14.33 -12.63
N ILE A 149 9.46 -13.18 -11.95
CA ILE A 149 10.43 -12.11 -12.16
C ILE A 149 11.15 -11.85 -10.84
N ALA A 150 12.46 -11.66 -10.92
CA ALA A 150 13.27 -11.23 -9.80
C ALA A 150 14.35 -10.29 -10.33
N SER A 151 14.49 -9.13 -9.72
CA SER A 151 15.51 -8.13 -10.04
C SER A 151 16.01 -7.51 -8.76
N GLU A 152 17.33 -7.32 -8.67
CA GLU A 152 18.03 -6.66 -7.57
C GLU A 152 19.02 -5.65 -8.18
N PHE A 153 19.05 -4.43 -7.64
CA PHE A 153 19.90 -3.31 -8.03
C PHE A 153 20.49 -2.66 -6.79
#